data_AF-A0A1Q7EHA3-F1
#
_entry.id   AF-A0A1Q7EHA3-F1
#
_cell.length_a   1.000
_cell.length_b   1.000
_cell.length_c   1.000
_cell.angle_alpha   90.00
_cell.angle_beta   90.00
_cell.angle_gamma   90.00
#
_symmetry.space_group_name_H-M   'P 1'
#
loop_
_entity.id
_entity.type
_entity.pdbx_description
1 polymer ?
#
loop_
_entity_poly.entity_id
_entity_poly.type
_entity_poly.pdbx_seq_one_letter_code
_entity_poly.pdbx_strand_id
1 'polypeptide(L)' 'MAGEAPIRQAVKWIDEQLLDNPKADRIKLVDEASRRFDLSPLDEDFLLRHLAERARDKK' A
#
# COMPACT_ATOMS: atom_id res chain seq x y z
N MET A 1 -10.79 -22.51 1.30
CA MET A 1 -9.51 -21.81 1.15
C MET A 1 -9.82 -20.32 1.04
N ALA A 2 -9.71 -19.55 2.12
CA ALA A 2 -9.82 -18.10 2.00
C ALA A 2 -8.50 -17.62 1.41
N GLY A 3 -8.46 -17.38 0.10
CA GLY A 3 -7.33 -16.69 -0.51
C GLY A 3 -7.14 -15.35 0.21
N GLU A 4 -5.90 -15.01 0.54
CA GLU A 4 -5.61 -13.73 1.17
C GLU A 4 -6.16 -12.59 0.31
N ALA A 5 -6.92 -11.69 0.94
CA ALA A 5 -7.53 -10.56 0.26
C ALA A 5 -6.44 -9.74 -0.48
N PRO A 6 -6.69 -9.33 -1.74
CA PRO A 6 -5.68 -8.65 -2.57
C PRO A 6 -5.12 -7.39 -1.88
N ILE A 7 -5.95 -6.71 -1.09
CA ILE A 7 -5.54 -5.57 -0.27
C ILE A 7 -4.43 -5.90 0.74
N ARG A 8 -4.43 -7.10 1.34
CA ARG A 8 -3.38 -7.51 2.29
C ARG A 8 -2.05 -7.76 1.57
N GLN A 9 -2.12 -8.34 0.37
CA GLN A 9 -0.95 -8.58 -0.46
C GLN A 9 -0.34 -7.25 -0.93
N ALA A 10 -1.19 -6.29 -1.30
CA ALA A 10 -0.79 -4.92 -1.63
C ALA A 10 -0.10 -4.21 -0.46
N VAL A 11 -0.68 -4.25 0.75
CA VAL A 11 -0.06 -3.66 1.95
C VAL A 11 1.33 -4.25 2.19
N LYS A 12 1.45 -5.59 2.12
CA LYS A 12 2.74 -6.27 2.32
C LYS A 12 3.77 -5.82 1.29
N TRP A 13 3.39 -5.78 0.02
CA TRP A 13 4.28 -5.36 -1.05
C TRP A 13 4.75 -3.90 -0.89
N ILE A 14 3.83 -2.99 -0.53
CA ILE A 14 4.18 -1.58 -0.26
C ILE A 14 5.15 -1.47 0.92
N ASP A 15 4.95 -2.25 1.98
CA ASP A 15 5.84 -2.28 3.15
C ASP A 15 7.26 -2.73 2.74
N GLU A 16 7.37 -3.76 1.91
CA GLU A 16 8.64 -4.22 1.33
C GLU A 16 9.33 -3.12 0.52
N GLN A 17 8.59 -2.37 -0.30
CA GLN A 17 9.15 -1.24 -1.07
C GLN A 17 9.62 -0.10 -0.15
N LEU A 18 8.90 0.17 0.94
CA LEU A 18 9.27 1.20 1.91
C LEU A 18 10.41 0.76 2.84
N LEU A 19 10.62 -0.55 3.03
CA LEU A 19 11.78 -1.09 3.72
C LEU A 19 13.05 -0.90 2.89
N ASP A 20 12.99 -1.19 1.59
CA ASP A 20 14.12 -0.99 0.67
C ASP A 20 14.40 0.50 0.43
N ASN A 21 13.35 1.29 0.16
CA ASN A 21 13.44 2.72 -0.05
C ASN A 21 12.41 3.48 0.81
N PRO A 22 12.77 3.90 2.04
CA PRO A 22 11.86 4.59 2.94
C PRO A 22 11.45 5.99 2.47
N LYS A 23 12.12 6.53 1.44
CA LYS A 23 11.79 7.81 0.79
C LYS A 23 11.00 7.63 -0.51
N ALA A 24 10.63 6.41 -0.85
CA ALA A 24 9.80 6.14 -2.02
C ALA A 24 8.47 6.90 -1.95
N ASP A 25 7.99 7.30 -3.12
CA ASP A 25 6.74 8.02 -3.25
C ASP A 25 5.56 7.08 -2.99
N ARG A 26 4.86 7.30 -1.88
CA ARG A 26 3.76 6.44 -1.44
C ARG A 26 2.58 6.44 -2.40
N ILE A 27 2.35 7.56 -3.10
CA ILE A 27 1.27 7.64 -4.09
C ILE A 27 1.59 6.72 -5.26
N LYS A 28 2.85 6.73 -5.73
CA LYS A 28 3.30 5.83 -6.80
C LYS A 28 3.22 4.36 -6.39
N LEU A 29 3.61 4.04 -5.16
CA LEU A 29 3.53 2.67 -4.65
C LEU A 29 2.08 2.18 -4.58
N VAL A 30 1.13 3.02 -4.17
CA VAL A 30 -0.29 2.62 -4.14
C VAL A 30 -0.84 2.41 -5.55
N ASP A 31 -0.53 3.28 -6.50
CA ASP A 31 -0.94 3.13 -7.90
C ASP A 31 -0.38 1.85 -8.53
N GLU A 32 0.88 1.51 -8.25
CA GLU A 32 1.50 0.28 -8.74
C GLU A 32 0.91 -0.97 -8.08
N ALA A 33 0.65 -0.90 -6.77
CA ALA A 33 -0.05 -1.96 -6.06
C ALA A 33 -1.48 -2.17 -6.58
N SER A 34 -2.19 -1.09 -6.92
CA SER A 34 -3.54 -1.16 -7.47
C SER A 34 -3.59 -1.98 -8.75
N ARG A 35 -2.71 -1.66 -9.70
CA ARG A 35 -2.61 -2.38 -10.98
C ARG A 35 -2.12 -3.82 -10.80
N ARG A 36 -1.23 -4.06 -9.83
CA ARG A 36 -0.62 -5.38 -9.60
C ARG A 36 -1.58 -6.36 -8.94
N PHE A 37 -2.42 -5.89 -8.03
CA PHE A 37 -3.33 -6.72 -7.23
C PHE A 37 -4.79 -6.58 -7.60
N ASP A 38 -5.09 -5.85 -8.69
CA ASP A 38 -6.45 -5.58 -9.18
C ASP A 38 -7.32 -4.94 -8.08
N LEU A 39 -6.78 -3.89 -7.45
CA LEU A 39 -7.45 -3.20 -6.35
C LEU A 39 -8.57 -2.31 -6.88
N SER A 40 -9.62 -2.16 -6.08
CA SER A 40 -10.67 -1.19 -6.38
C SER A 40 -10.25 0.23 -5.96
N PRO A 41 -10.88 1.29 -6.50
CA PRO A 41 -10.62 2.66 -6.06
C PRO A 41 -10.80 2.88 -4.54
N LEU A 42 -11.68 2.08 -3.91
CA LEU A 42 -11.87 2.07 -2.46
C LEU A 42 -10.67 1.52 -1.70
N ASP A 43 -10.03 0.48 -2.23
CA ASP A 43 -8.82 -0.11 -1.66
C ASP A 43 -7.64 0.86 -1.78
N GLU A 44 -7.52 1.58 -2.89
CA GLU A 44 -6.52 2.63 -3.07
C GLU A 44 -6.67 3.77 -2.05
N ASP A 45 -7.89 4.28 -1.86
CA ASP A 45 -8.17 5.31 -0.84
C ASP A 45 -7.83 4.80 0.57
N PHE A 46 -8.18 3.54 0.88
CA PHE A 46 -7.78 2.90 2.13
C PHE A 46 -6.25 2.88 2.29
N LEU A 47 -5.50 2.44 1.28
CA LEU A 47 -4.03 2.40 1.32
C LEU A 47 -3.42 3.78 1.50
N LEU A 48 -3.89 4.78 0.76
CA LEU A 48 -3.40 6.16 0.87
C LEU A 48 -3.56 6.70 2.29
N ARG A 49 -4.74 6.51 2.90
CA ARG A 49 -5.00 6.91 4.29
C ARG A 49 -4.12 6.14 5.26
N HIS A 50 -4.08 4.82 5.13
CA HIS A 50 -3.27 3.95 5.99
C HIS A 50 -1.79 4.33 5.98
N LEU A 51 -1.23 4.65 4.81
CA LEU A 51 0.15 5.09 4.66
C LEU A 51 0.36 6.51 5.20
N ALA A 52 -0.59 7.43 4.99
CA ALA A 52 -0.49 8.79 5.52
C ALA A 52 -0.46 8.80 7.06
N GLU A 53 -1.29 7.99 7.71
CA GLU A 53 -1.31 7.84 9.18
C GLU A 53 0.03 7.29 9.71
N ARG A 54 0.61 6.27 9.07
CA ARG A 54 1.95 5.76 9.43
C ARG A 54 3.09 6.77 9.22
N ALA A 55 2.96 7.71 8.27
CA ALA A 55 3.94 8.80 8.14
C ALA A 55 3.95 9.70 9.37
N ARG A 56 2.75 9.96 9.90
CA ARG A 56 2.53 10.92 10.97
C ARG A 56 3.00 10.39 12.33
N ASP A 57 2.93 9.08 12.52
CA ASP A 57 3.39 8.40 13.75
C ASP A 57 4.92 8.36 13.88
N LYS A 58 5.66 8.44 12.76
CA LYS A 58 7.14 8.50 12.76
C LYS A 58 7.73 9.89 13.02
N LYS A 59 6.91 10.89 13.38
CA LYS A 59 7.31 12.29 13.54
C LYS A 59 7.26 12.73 14.99
#